data_AF-A0A7H4N207-F1
#
_entry.id   AF-A0A7H4N207-F1
#
_cell.length_a   1.000
_cell.length_b   1.000
_cell.length_c   1.000
_cell.angle_alpha   90.00
_cell.angle_beta   90.00
_cell.angle_gamma   90.00
#
_symmetry.space_group_name_H-M   'P 1'
#
loop_
_entity.id
_entity.type
_entity.pdbx_description
1 polymer ?
#
loop_
_entity_poly.entity_id
_entity_poly.type
_entity_poly.pdbx_seq_one_letter_code
_entity_poly.pdbx_strand_id
1 'polypeptide(L)'
;MIFFPANSISCNDIRLIKSLVLKGGGVTILSRLDVLEEVKLGQLAFVPLRNKLLRPLTLALCTAPSRQLSRPAQMAIQKLTAVMEEMQAGTAASPPSA
;
A
#
# COMPACT_ATOMS: atom_id res chain seq x y z
N MET A 1 22.96 1.02 -17.97
CA MET A 1 22.23 -0.12 -18.58
C MET A 1 20.94 -0.29 -17.78
N ILE A 2 19.79 0.08 -18.35
CA ILE A 2 18.50 0.01 -17.65
C ILE A 2 17.96 -1.41 -17.85
N PHE A 3 17.74 -2.14 -16.76
CA PHE A 3 17.19 -3.49 -16.78
C PHE A 3 15.69 -3.40 -17.07
N PHE A 4 15.26 -3.78 -18.27
CA PHE A 4 13.85 -4.02 -18.58
C PHE A 4 13.58 -5.52 -18.51
N PRO A 5 12.55 -5.98 -17.78
CA PRO A 5 12.21 -7.39 -17.75
C PRO A 5 11.79 -7.84 -19.16
N ALA A 6 12.28 -9.01 -19.59
CA ALA A 6 11.96 -9.57 -20.91
C ALA A 6 10.45 -9.84 -21.10
N ASN A 7 9.74 -10.06 -19.98
CA ASN A 7 8.32 -10.34 -19.96
C ASN A 7 7.61 -9.37 -19.00
N SER A 8 6.54 -8.71 -19.48
CA SER A 8 5.68 -7.86 -18.67
C SER A 8 4.24 -8.38 -18.70
N ILE A 9 3.60 -8.48 -17.54
CA ILE A 9 2.18 -8.81 -17.42
C ILE A 9 1.44 -7.53 -17.02
N SER A 10 0.45 -7.13 -17.83
CA SER A 10 -0.46 -6.03 -17.49
C SER A 10 -1.71 -6.58 -16.83
N CYS A 11 -2.05 -6.07 -15.65
CA CYS A 11 -3.24 -6.46 -14.91
C CYS A 11 -3.72 -5.29 -14.04
N ASN A 12 -5.04 -5.18 -13.87
CA ASN A 12 -5.71 -4.19 -13.03
C ASN A 12 -6.45 -4.82 -11.82
N ASP A 13 -6.29 -6.13 -11.60
CA ASP A 13 -6.81 -6.83 -10.42
C ASP A 13 -5.66 -7.19 -9.47
N ILE A 14 -5.65 -6.55 -8.31
CA ILE A 14 -4.61 -6.73 -7.30
C ILE A 14 -4.52 -8.17 -6.77
N ARG A 15 -5.65 -8.90 -6.73
CA ARG A 15 -5.67 -10.29 -6.27
C ARG A 15 -4.95 -11.19 -7.27
N LEU A 16 -5.13 -10.92 -8.56
CA LEU A 16 -4.43 -11.65 -9.62
C LEU A 16 -2.93 -11.33 -9.60
N ILE A 17 -2.56 -10.05 -9.46
CA ILE A 17 -1.16 -9.63 -9.31
C ILE A 17 -0.51 -10.38 -8.13
N LYS A 18 -1.14 -10.37 -6.95
CA LYS A 18 -0.64 -11.10 -5.78
C LYS A 18 -0.55 -12.60 -6.03
N SER A 19 -1.57 -13.21 -6.62
CA SER A 19 -1.56 -14.65 -6.92
C SER A 19 -0.41 -15.04 -7.85
N LEU A 20 -0.10 -14.21 -8.86
CA LEU A 20 1.03 -14.44 -9.75
C LEU A 20 2.36 -14.37 -9.01
N VAL A 21 2.56 -13.36 -8.16
CA VAL A 21 3.79 -13.22 -7.36
C VAL A 21 3.93 -14.38 -6.36
N LEU A 22 2.86 -14.74 -5.66
CA LEU A 22 2.83 -15.87 -4.72
C LEU A 22 3.15 -17.21 -5.40
N LYS A 23 2.82 -17.37 -6.68
CA LYS A 23 3.14 -18.55 -7.49
C LYS A 23 4.54 -18.50 -8.14
N GLY A 24 5.35 -17.49 -7.85
CA GLY A 24 6.68 -17.33 -8.42
C GLY A 24 6.70 -16.75 -9.85
N GLY A 25 5.61 -16.12 -10.30
CA GLY A 25 5.49 -15.52 -11.63
C GLY A 25 6.27 -14.22 -11.83
N GLY A 26 6.92 -13.69 -10.79
CA GLY A 26 7.79 -12.51 -10.86
C GLY A 26 7.73 -11.62 -9.63
N VAL A 27 8.13 -10.36 -9.80
CA VAL A 27 8.04 -9.30 -8.79
C VAL A 27 7.08 -8.20 -9.27
N THR A 28 6.55 -7.43 -8.33
CA THR A 28 5.64 -6.31 -8.62
C THR A 28 5.92 -5.13 -7.70
N ILE A 29 5.45 -3.95 -8.07
CA ILE A 29 5.47 -2.75 -7.22
C ILE A 29 4.04 -2.49 -6.77
N LEU A 30 3.82 -2.53 -5.46
CA LEU A 30 2.53 -2.27 -4.81
C LEU A 30 2.73 -1.38 -3.59
N SER A 31 1.65 -0.78 -3.09
CA SER A 31 1.71 -0.08 -1.82
C SER A 31 1.84 -1.08 -0.67
N ARG A 32 2.38 -0.63 0.47
CA ARG A 32 2.46 -1.49 1.66
C ARG A 32 1.07 -1.88 2.19
N LEU A 33 0.08 -1.01 2.00
CA LEU A 33 -1.31 -1.30 2.39
C LEU A 33 -1.89 -2.47 1.59
N ASP A 34 -1.51 -2.57 0.32
CA ASP A 34 -2.00 -3.63 -0.56
C ASP A 34 -1.60 -5.01 -0.08
N VAL A 35 -0.37 -5.19 0.42
CA VAL A 35 0.21 -6.51 0.75
C VAL A 35 0.36 -6.77 2.26
N LEU A 36 -0.28 -5.95 3.09
CA LEU A 36 -0.08 -5.97 4.55
C LEU A 36 -0.31 -7.36 5.16
N GLU A 37 -1.36 -8.04 4.74
CA GLU A 37 -1.74 -9.36 5.25
C GLU A 37 -0.74 -10.44 4.81
N GLU A 38 -0.40 -10.50 3.53
CA GLU A 38 0.55 -11.48 3.00
C GLU A 38 1.95 -11.31 3.59
N VAL A 39 2.37 -10.07 3.87
CA VAL A 39 3.63 -9.78 4.55
C VAL A 39 3.57 -10.22 6.02
N LYS A 40 2.46 -9.94 6.71
CA LYS A 40 2.25 -10.38 8.10
C LYS A 40 2.25 -11.91 8.22
N LEU A 41 1.72 -12.61 7.21
CA LEU A 41 1.71 -14.07 7.13
C LEU A 41 3.04 -14.66 6.59
N GLY A 42 4.01 -13.83 6.23
CA GLY A 42 5.30 -14.28 5.68
C GLY A 42 5.23 -14.87 4.26
N GLN A 43 4.12 -14.66 3.56
CA GLN A 43 3.90 -15.16 2.20
C GLN A 43 4.54 -14.26 1.13
N LEU A 44 4.66 -12.96 1.42
CA LEU A 44 5.34 -11.99 0.56
C LEU A 44 6.40 -11.23 1.34
N ALA A 45 7.50 -10.90 0.66
CA ALA A 45 8.51 -9.99 1.17
C ALA A 45 8.27 -8.59 0.59
N PHE A 46 8.13 -7.58 1.46
CA PHE A 46 8.03 -6.19 1.04
C PHE A 46 9.39 -5.50 1.12
N VAL A 47 9.90 -5.04 -0.02
CA VAL A 47 11.17 -4.30 -0.11
C VAL A 47 10.86 -2.83 -0.38
N PRO A 48 11.09 -1.91 0.58
CA PRO A 48 10.79 -0.50 0.38
C PRO A 48 11.74 0.11 -0.66
N LEU A 49 11.20 0.89 -1.59
CA LEU A 49 11.99 1.61 -2.58
C LEU A 49 12.71 2.79 -1.90
N ARG A 50 14.03 2.67 -1.72
CA ARG A 50 14.87 3.71 -1.12
C ARG A 50 15.48 4.57 -2.20
N ASN A 51 14.75 5.59 -2.63
CA ASN A 51 15.28 6.63 -3.52
C ASN A 51 14.78 8.00 -3.06
N LYS A 52 15.69 8.97 -2.88
CA LYS A 52 15.37 10.33 -2.41
C LYS A 52 14.36 11.07 -3.32
N LEU A 53 14.20 10.62 -4.56
CA LEU A 53 13.26 11.21 -5.53
C LEU A 53 11.82 10.68 -5.39
N LEU A 54 11.60 9.56 -4.70
CA LEU A 54 10.27 8.98 -4.53
C LEU A 54 9.58 9.64 -3.32
N ARG A 55 8.51 10.39 -3.59
CA ARG A 55 7.65 10.90 -2.52
C ARG A 55 6.93 9.72 -1.86
N PRO A 56 6.82 9.68 -0.52
CA PRO A 56 6.00 8.69 0.16
C PRO A 56 4.57 8.70 -0.38
N LEU A 57 3.96 7.52 -0.49
CA LEU A 57 2.56 7.40 -0.87
C LEU A 57 1.69 7.97 0.25
N THR A 58 0.91 9.02 -0.03
CA THR A 58 0.00 9.64 0.94
C THR A 58 -1.42 9.09 0.76
N LEU A 59 -1.96 8.49 1.82
CA LEU A 59 -3.39 8.16 1.89
C LEU A 59 -4.14 9.33 2.54
N ALA A 60 -5.17 9.84 1.88
CA ALA A 60 -5.96 10.97 2.35
C ALA A 60 -7.46 10.64 2.36
N LEU A 61 -8.17 11.18 3.35
CA LEU A 61 -9.62 11.15 3.43
C LEU A 61 -10.16 12.50 2.97
N CYS A 62 -10.90 12.51 1.87
CA CYS A 62 -11.34 13.74 1.20
C CYS A 62 -12.86 13.89 1.28
N THR A 63 -13.34 15.11 1.57
CA THR A 63 -14.75 15.48 1.53
C THR A 63 -14.94 16.73 0.66
N ALA A 64 -16.15 16.92 0.13
CA ALA A 64 -16.45 18.12 -0.66
C ALA A 64 -16.45 19.37 0.26
N PRO A 65 -15.82 20.48 -0.15
CA PRO A 65 -15.58 21.64 0.72
C PRO A 65 -16.85 22.37 1.17
N SER A 66 -17.94 22.31 0.39
CA SER A 66 -19.17 23.09 0.59
C SER A 66 -20.34 22.30 1.22
N ARG A 67 -20.13 21.04 1.62
CA ARG A 67 -21.20 20.21 2.18
C ARG A 67 -21.15 20.24 3.71
N GLN A 68 -22.21 20.72 4.37
CA GLN A 68 -22.38 20.47 5.80
C GLN A 68 -22.47 18.95 6.01
N LEU A 69 -21.45 18.39 6.66
CA LEU A 69 -21.38 16.96 6.91
C LEU A 69 -22.47 16.57 7.91
N SER A 70 -23.22 15.51 7.60
CA SER A 70 -24.16 14.94 8.55
C SER A 70 -23.41 14.35 9.75
N ARG A 71 -24.07 14.25 10.91
CA ARG A 71 -23.47 13.61 12.10
C ARG A 71 -22.92 12.21 11.81
N PRO A 72 -23.63 11.31 11.08
CA PRO A 72 -23.07 10.01 10.72
C PRO A 72 -21.80 10.10 9.88
N ALA A 73 -21.72 11.05 8.93
CA ALA A 73 -20.52 11.23 8.11
C ALA A 73 -19.33 11.72 8.96
N GLN A 74 -19.55 12.62 9.91
CA GLN A 74 -18.52 13.05 10.86
C GLN A 74 -18.02 11.89 11.72
N MET A 75 -18.92 11.05 12.22
CA MET A 75 -18.55 9.84 12.99
C MET A 75 -17.73 8.85 12.15
N ALA A 76 -18.12 8.64 10.89
CA ALA A 76 -17.36 7.79 9.97
C ALA A 76 -15.96 8.35 9.72
N ILE A 77 -15.83 9.66 9.50
CA ILE A 77 -14.54 10.33 9.34
C ILE A 77 -13.66 10.11 10.56
N GLN A 78 -14.18 10.38 11.77
CA GLN A 78 -13.43 10.16 13.00
C GLN A 78 -12.93 8.71 13.13
N LYS A 79 -13.79 7.73 12.81
CA LYS A 79 -13.41 6.32 12.87
C LYS A 79 -12.36 5.95 11.83
N LEU A 80 -12.50 6.42 10.59
CA LEU A 80 -11.53 6.18 9.53
C LEU A 80 -10.18 6.83 9.85
N THR A 81 -10.17 8.06 10.35
CA THR A 81 -8.95 8.77 10.75
C THR A 81 -8.17 7.97 11.79
N ALA A 82 -8.84 7.48 12.85
CA ALA A 82 -8.19 6.66 13.87
C ALA A 82 -7.55 5.38 13.30
N VAL A 83 -8.24 4.70 12.39
CA VAL A 83 -7.73 3.49 11.73
C VAL A 83 -6.55 3.82 10.80
N MET A 84 -6.60 4.95 10.08
CA MET A 84 -5.51 5.41 9.23
C MET A 84 -4.25 5.74 10.03
N GLU A 85 -4.39 6.35 11.21
CA GLU A 85 -3.28 6.64 12.12
C GLU A 85 -2.63 5.37 12.67
N GLU A 86 -3.44 4.38 13.06
CA GLU A 86 -2.97 3.07 13.51
C GLU A 86 -2.16 2.35 12.42
N MET A 87 -2.63 2.40 11.16
CA MET A 87 -1.92 1.82 10.01
C MET A 87 -0.59 2.52 9.70
N GLN A 88 -0.46 3.82 9.98
CA GLN A 88 0.81 4.54 9.84
C GLN A 88 1.83 4.09 10.89
N ALA A 89 1.43 3.88 12.14
CA ALA A 89 2.32 3.41 13.20
C ALA A 89 2.97 2.06 12.84
N GLY A 90 2.22 1.16 12.20
CA GLY A 90 2.73 -0.11 11.69
C GLY A 90 3.71 0.00 10.51
N THR A 91 3.86 1.17 9.88
CA THR A 91 4.75 1.43 8.72
C THR A 91 6.15 1.92 9.11
N ALA A 92 6.32 2.44 10.33
CA ALA A 92 7.63 2.87 10.83
C ALA A 92 8.57 1.69 11.22
N ALA A 93 8.03 0.49 11.45
CA ALA A 93 8.79 -0.69 11.90
C ALA A 93 9.43 -1.50 10.75
N SER A 94 10.14 -0.85 9.83
CA SER A 94 11.07 -1.55 8.93
C SER A 94 12.36 -1.84 9.71
N PRO A 95 12.84 -3.08 9.84
CA PRO A 95 14.17 -3.34 10.38
C PRO A 95 15.25 -2.68 9.50
N PRO A 96 16.42 -2.34 10.07
CA PRO A 96 17.59 -1.98 9.29
C PRO A 96 17.93 -3.17 8.40
N SER A 97 17.89 -2.97 7.09
CA SER A 97 18.55 -3.87 6.16
C SER A 97 20.04 -3.87 6.51
N ALA A 98 20.59 -5.08 6.63
CA ALA A 98 21.99 -5.44 6.89
C ALA A 98 23.03 -4.38 6.51
#